data_AF-A0A3Q8FRW5-F1
#
_entry.id   AF-A0A3Q8FRW5-F1
#
_cell.length_a   1.000
_cell.length_b   1.000
_cell.length_c   1.000
_cell.angle_alpha   90.00
_cell.angle_beta   90.00
_cell.angle_gamma   90.00
#
_symmetry.space_group_name_H-M   'P 1'
#
loop_
_entity.id
_entity.type
_entity.pdbx_description
1 polymer ?
#
loop_
_entity_poly.entity_id
_entity_poly.type
_entity_poly.pdbx_seq_one_letter_code
_entity_poly.pdbx_strand_id
1 'polypeptide(L)' 'YNPTLKAFAERLSEKGKPFKVIMCALMRKLIHLVWGVLKSGRPFEPEVVLA' A
#
# COMPACT_ATOMS: atom_id res chain seq x y z
N TYR A 1 -10.19 -6.18 1.14
CA TYR A 1 -10.17 -4.90 1.90
C TYR A 1 -8.88 -4.86 2.71
N ASN A 2 -7.96 -3.90 2.46
CA ASN A 2 -6.70 -3.78 3.20
C ASN A 2 -6.73 -2.47 4.02
N PRO A 3 -6.93 -2.53 5.36
CA PRO A 3 -7.09 -1.33 6.20
C PRO A 3 -5.84 -0.44 6.19
N THR A 4 -4.65 -1.01 6.04
CA THR A 4 -3.37 -0.29 5.99
C THR A 4 -3.25 0.61 4.76
N LEU A 5 -3.73 0.14 3.60
CA LEU A 5 -3.75 0.94 2.37
C LEU A 5 -4.79 2.06 2.44
N LYS A 6 -5.92 1.82 3.12
CA LYS A 6 -6.96 2.84 3.34
C LYS A 6 -6.41 3.97 4.22
N ALA A 7 -5.81 3.65 5.37
CA ALA A 7 -5.19 4.64 6.24
C ALA A 7 -4.05 5.42 5.53
N PHE A 8 -3.30 4.75 4.65
CA PHE A 8 -2.28 5.42 3.82
C PHE A 8 -2.88 6.40 2.81
N ALA A 9 -3.99 6.03 2.17
CA ALA A 9 -4.71 6.91 1.25
C ALA A 9 -5.32 8.11 1.96
N GLU A 10 -5.92 7.90 3.13
CA GLU A 10 -6.49 8.95 3.99
C GLU A 10 -5.41 9.97 4.39
N ARG A 11 -4.26 9.52 4.88
CA ARG A 11 -3.11 10.40 5.20
C ARG A 11 -2.60 11.22 4.01
N LEU A 12 -2.65 10.67 2.80
CA LEU A 12 -2.27 11.40 1.59
C LEU A 12 -3.34 12.42 1.18
N SER A 13 -4.61 12.07 1.37
CA SER A 13 -5.74 12.95 1.13
C SER A 13 -5.76 14.13 2.10
N GLU A 14 -5.51 13.89 3.39
CA GLU A 14 -5.36 14.93 4.42
C GLU A 14 -4.22 15.91 4.10
N LYS A 15 -3.16 15.43 3.43
CA LYS A 15 -2.06 16.26 2.93
C LYS A 15 -2.39 17.03 1.65
N GLY A 16 -3.65 17.01 1.19
CA GLY A 16 -4.11 17.72 0.01
C GLY A 16 -3.55 17.18 -1.32
N LYS A 17 -3.12 15.92 -1.36
CA LYS A 17 -2.56 15.34 -2.59
C LYS A 17 -3.67 15.09 -3.62
N PRO A 18 -3.44 15.37 -4.91
CA PRO A 18 -4.40 15.07 -5.96
C PRO A 18 -4.71 13.57 -6.03
N PHE A 19 -5.96 13.22 -6.31
CA PHE A 19 -6.42 11.83 -6.38
C PHE A 19 -5.51 10.92 -7.22
N LYS A 20 -5.07 11.39 -8.40
CA LYS A 20 -4.18 10.64 -9.29
C LYS A 20 -2.84 10.28 -8.62
N VAL A 21 -2.29 11.18 -7.80
CA VAL A 21 -1.05 10.93 -7.05
C VAL A 21 -1.26 9.87 -5.98
N ILE A 22 -2.41 9.92 -5.28
CA ILE A 22 -2.77 8.93 -4.26
C ILE A 22 -2.91 7.54 -4.91
N MET A 23 -3.60 7.45 -6.04
CA MET A 23 -3.76 6.19 -6.78
C MET A 23 -2.42 5.63 -7.27
N CYS A 24 -1.53 6.46 -7.82
CA CYS A 24 -0.20 6.03 -8.21
C CYS A 24 0.63 5.50 -7.02
N ALA A 25 0.55 6.17 -5.86
CA ALA A 25 1.23 5.72 -4.64
C ALA A 25 0.69 4.37 -4.15
N LEU A 26 -0.63 4.17 -4.19
CA LEU A 26 -1.28 2.91 -3.84
C LEU A 26 -0.89 1.77 -4.78
N MET A 27 -0.93 1.99 -6.10
CA MET A 27 -0.53 0.99 -7.10
C MET A 27 0.93 0.57 -6.92
N ARG A 28 1.84 1.52 -6.70
CA ARG A 28 3.25 1.21 -6.41
C ARG A 28 3.37 0.33 -5.14
N LYS A 29 2.65 0.67 -4.07
CA LYS A 29 2.68 -0.12 -2.82
C LYS A 29 2.13 -1.53 -2.99
N LEU A 30 1.11 -1.71 -3.83
CA LEU A 30 0.57 -3.03 -4.19
C LEU A 30 1.59 -3.88 -4.95
N ILE A 31 2.29 -3.30 -5.94
CA ILE A 31 3.32 -4.03 -6.70
C ILE A 31 4.44 -4.51 -5.77
N HIS A 32 4.91 -3.67 -4.85
CA HIS A 32 5.93 -4.07 -3.89
C HIS A 32 5.46 -5.17 -2.93
N LEU A 33 4.20 -5.16 -2.54
CA LEU A 33 3.61 -6.20 -1.70
C LEU A 33 3.59 -7.54 -2.46
N VAL A 34 3.14 -7.55 -3.72
CA VAL A 34 3.18 -8.75 -4.57
C VAL A 34 4.61 -9.25 -4.73
N TRP A 35 5.55 -8.35 -5.01
CA TRP A 35 6.96 -8.73 -5.13
C TRP A 35 7.54 -9.27 -3.82
N GLY A 36 7.17 -8.70 -2.67
CA GLY A 36 7.59 -9.17 -1.35
C GLY A 36 7.09 -10.58 -1.04
N VAL A 37 5.83 -10.89 -1.40
CA VAL A 37 5.26 -12.25 -1.30
C VAL A 37 6.01 -13.23 -2.19
N LEU A 38 6.20 -12.88 -3.46
CA LEU A 38 6.92 -13.74 -4.42
C LEU A 38 8.37 -14.00 -3.99
N LYS A 39 9.07 -12.98 -3.47
CA LYS A 39 10.46 -13.08 -3.04
C LYS A 39 10.63 -13.84 -1.72
N SER A 40 9.72 -13.63 -0.76
CA SER A 40 9.83 -14.25 0.57
C SER A 40 9.28 -15.67 0.62
N GLY A 41 8.43 -16.05 -0.35
CA GLY A 41 7.68 -17.31 -0.32
C GLY A 41 6.66 -17.40 0.82
N ARG A 42 6.47 -16.31 1.58
CA ARG A 42 5.50 -16.23 2.67
C ARG A 42 4.18 -15.68 2.13
N PRO A 43 3.03 -16.24 2.55
CA PRO A 43 1.73 -15.71 2.19
C PRO A 43 1.59 -14.23 2.55
N PHE A 44 0.73 -13.52 1.82
CA PHE A 44 0.41 -12.14 2.15
C PHE A 44 -0.25 -12.05 3.53
N GLU A 45 0.41 -11.36 4.45
CA GLU A 45 -0.14 -11.02 5.76
C GLU A 45 -0.50 -9.53 5.79
N PRO A 46 -1.79 -9.17 5.99
CA PRO A 46 -2.26 -7.78 5.91
C PRO A 46 -1.72 -6.86 7.01
N GLU A 47 -1.20 -7.44 8.10
CA GLU A 47 -0.61 -6.72 9.23
C GLU A 47 0.92 -6.56 9.14
N VAL A 48 1.57 -7.11 8.10
CA VAL A 48 3.00 -6.90 7.93
C VAL A 48 3.25 -5.45 7.54
N VAL A 49 3.59 -4.67 8.55
CA VAL A 49 4.17 -3.34 8.42
C VAL A 49 5.50 -3.52 7.72
N LEU A 50 5.55 -3.25 6.42
CA LEU A 50 6.81 -3.08 5.72
C LEU A 50 7.50 -1.86 6.35
N ALA A 51 8.51 -2.15 7.20
CA ALA A 51 9.43 -1.19 7.80
C ALA A 51 10.35 -0.57 6.74
#